data_AF-A0A3M2LJN7-F1
#
_entry.id   AF-A0A3M2LJN7-F1
#
_cell.length_a   1.000
_cell.length_b   1.000
_cell.length_c   1.000
_cell.angle_alpha   90.00
_cell.angle_beta   90.00
_cell.angle_gamma   90.00
#
_symmetry.space_group_name_H-M   'P 1'
#
loop_
_entity.id
_entity.type
_entity.pdbx_description
1 polymer ?
#
loop_
_entity_poly.entity_id
_entity_poly.type
_entity_poly.pdbx_seq_one_letter_code
_entity_poly.pdbx_strand_id
1 'polypeptide(L)'
;MDSAQLQTAYRSLLDAAATVTGSGEPGTPPPGEWTADQILAHVSLVTASTITAASTVASGSNTAYDNRVALDTWTIDRVITLSGGTAGLLDRLRRQADALCALAGPALSGTELDTPVPTRLLSNGTCLVDQLIPLRDLLTGLAESELPGHTRQLLALLPDPAPLPTTA
;
A
#
# COMPACT_ATOMS: atom_id res chain seq x y z
N MET A 1 8.28 13.62 9.99
CA MET A 1 7.90 13.20 8.62
C MET A 1 6.95 14.23 8.06
N ASP A 2 7.01 14.52 6.76
CA ASP A 2 6.03 15.40 6.12
C ASP A 2 4.84 14.56 5.63
N SER A 3 3.66 14.74 6.24
CA SER A 3 2.43 14.09 5.80
C SER A 3 2.09 14.38 4.32
N ALA A 4 2.60 15.47 3.74
CA ALA A 4 2.40 15.79 2.33
C ALA A 4 3.04 14.75 1.39
N GLN A 5 4.16 14.14 1.78
CA GLN A 5 4.81 13.09 1.00
C GLN A 5 3.97 11.82 0.97
N LEU A 6 3.46 11.40 2.14
CA LEU A 6 2.57 10.23 2.25
C LEU A 6 1.27 10.46 1.48
N GLN A 7 0.67 11.65 1.59
CA GLN A 7 -0.52 12.02 0.82
C GLN A 7 -0.27 11.98 -0.69
N THR A 8 0.90 12.46 -1.13
CA THR A 8 1.28 12.44 -2.55
C THR A 8 1.43 11.01 -3.05
N ALA A 9 2.09 10.14 -2.29
CA ALA A 9 2.27 8.74 -2.65
C ALA A 9 0.93 8.00 -2.78
N TYR A 10 -0.01 8.20 -1.84
CA TYR A 10 -1.36 7.64 -1.94
C TYR A 10 -2.13 8.17 -3.14
N ARG A 11 -2.03 9.47 -3.43
CA ARG A 11 -2.69 10.07 -4.60
C ARG A 11 -2.17 9.44 -5.89
N SER A 12 -0.86 9.32 -6.04
CA SER A 12 -0.25 8.68 -7.21
C SER A 12 -0.70 7.22 -7.37
N LEU A 13 -0.77 6.45 -6.28
CA LEU A 13 -1.29 5.07 -6.32
C LEU A 13 -2.75 5.03 -6.77
N LEU A 14 -3.61 5.88 -6.21
CA LEU A 14 -5.03 5.93 -6.52
C LEU A 14 -5.29 6.39 -7.96
N ASP A 15 -4.50 7.32 -8.47
CA ASP A 15 -4.55 7.80 -9.85
C ASP A 15 -4.10 6.71 -10.84
N ALA A 16 -3.03 5.97 -10.50
CA ALA A 16 -2.59 4.81 -11.29
C ALA A 16 -3.67 3.72 -11.33
N ALA A 17 -4.28 3.41 -10.18
CA ALA A 17 -5.36 2.44 -10.12
C ALA A 17 -6.58 2.89 -10.95
N ALA A 18 -6.97 4.16 -10.86
CA ALA A 18 -8.04 4.72 -11.68
C ALA A 18 -7.72 4.60 -13.18
N THR A 19 -6.48 4.86 -13.57
CA THR A 19 -6.01 4.73 -14.97
C THR A 19 -6.14 3.29 -15.47
N VAL A 20 -5.69 2.31 -14.69
CA VAL A 20 -5.81 0.87 -15.02
C VAL A 20 -7.27 0.41 -15.09
N THR A 21 -8.13 0.89 -14.19
CA THR A 21 -9.56 0.54 -14.25
C THR A 21 -10.28 1.20 -15.43
N GLY A 22 -9.83 2.37 -15.88
CA GLY A 22 -10.42 3.12 -16.98
C GLY A 22 -10.03 2.61 -18.36
N SER A 23 -9.01 1.74 -18.50
CA SER A 23 -8.52 1.24 -19.78
C SER A 23 -9.42 0.18 -20.45
N GLY A 24 -10.52 -0.22 -19.81
CA GLY A 24 -11.54 -1.11 -20.38
C GLY A 24 -11.25 -2.60 -20.24
N GLU A 25 -9.98 -3.02 -20.29
CA GLU A 25 -9.54 -4.35 -19.88
C GLU A 25 -8.18 -4.24 -19.16
N PRO A 26 -8.08 -4.65 -17.87
CA PRO A 26 -6.79 -4.72 -17.21
C PRO A 26 -5.95 -5.82 -17.87
N GLY A 27 -4.68 -5.52 -18.17
CA GLY A 27 -3.75 -6.49 -18.74
C GLY A 27 -3.63 -7.72 -17.84
N THR A 28 -3.38 -8.88 -18.45
CA THR A 28 -3.07 -10.10 -17.68
C THR A 28 -1.72 -9.90 -17.00
N PRO A 29 -1.62 -10.05 -15.67
CA PRO A 29 -0.33 -9.92 -15.00
C PRO A 29 0.65 -11.01 -15.50
N PRO A 30 1.96 -10.71 -15.54
CA PRO A 30 2.97 -11.73 -15.83
C PRO A 30 2.84 -12.95 -14.89
N PRO A 31 3.29 -14.15 -15.30
CA PRO A 31 3.27 -15.33 -14.44
C PRO A 31 3.96 -15.07 -13.10
N GLY A 32 3.24 -15.28 -11.99
CA GLY A 32 3.74 -15.05 -10.63
C GLY A 32 3.54 -13.62 -10.10
N GLU A 33 3.05 -12.69 -10.92
CA GLU A 33 2.68 -11.34 -10.52
C GLU A 33 1.20 -11.24 -10.11
N TRP A 34 0.86 -10.14 -9.45
CA TRP A 34 -0.48 -9.87 -8.93
C TRP A 34 -1.37 -9.13 -9.91
N THR A 35 -2.67 -9.42 -9.87
CA THR A 35 -3.70 -8.62 -10.54
C THR A 35 -3.84 -7.24 -9.88
N ALA A 36 -4.50 -6.30 -10.55
CA ALA A 36 -4.80 -4.99 -9.97
C ALA A 36 -5.53 -5.10 -8.62
N ASP A 37 -6.52 -5.99 -8.51
CA ASP A 37 -7.26 -6.23 -7.26
C ASP A 37 -6.38 -6.80 -6.16
N GLN A 38 -5.47 -7.72 -6.48
CA GLN A 38 -4.52 -8.28 -5.51
C GLN A 38 -3.53 -7.22 -5.02
N ILE A 39 -3.02 -6.35 -5.90
CA ILE A 39 -2.17 -5.22 -5.51
C ILE A 39 -2.93 -4.27 -4.58
N LEU A 40 -4.16 -3.88 -4.93
CA LEU A 40 -4.96 -2.96 -4.11
C LEU A 40 -5.34 -3.58 -2.75
N ALA A 41 -5.69 -4.86 -2.72
CA ALA A 41 -5.96 -5.57 -1.48
C ALA A 41 -4.72 -5.69 -0.59
N HIS A 42 -3.55 -6.00 -1.18
CA HIS A 42 -2.27 -5.99 -0.48
C HIS A 42 -1.99 -4.61 0.16
N VAL A 43 -2.08 -3.54 -0.62
CA VAL A 43 -1.82 -2.18 -0.11
C VAL A 43 -2.85 -1.79 0.96
N SER A 44 -4.10 -2.25 0.85
CA SER A 44 -5.12 -2.02 1.88
C SER A 44 -4.78 -2.70 3.20
N LEU A 45 -4.20 -3.91 3.16
CA LEU A 45 -3.74 -4.67 4.32
C LEU A 45 -2.49 -4.04 4.95
N VAL A 46 -1.52 -3.64 4.13
CA VAL A 46 -0.34 -2.87 4.57
C VAL A 46 -0.78 -1.59 5.27
N THR A 47 -1.65 -0.81 4.63
CA THR A 47 -2.16 0.45 5.19
C THR A 47 -2.90 0.23 6.51
N ALA A 48 -3.75 -0.80 6.60
CA ALA A 48 -4.44 -1.14 7.85
C ALA A 48 -3.47 -1.50 8.99
N SER A 49 -2.41 -2.25 8.65
CA SER A 49 -1.37 -2.64 9.61
C SER A 49 -0.59 -1.41 10.10
N THR A 50 -0.28 -0.48 9.20
CA THR A 50 0.39 0.79 9.56
C THR A 50 -0.50 1.68 10.41
N ILE A 51 -1.80 1.80 10.09
CA ILE A 51 -2.77 2.52 10.93
C ILE A 51 -2.82 1.92 12.33
N THR A 52 -2.85 0.59 12.43
CA THR A 52 -2.86 -0.13 13.71
C THR A 52 -1.62 0.20 14.53
N ALA A 53 -0.42 0.13 13.92
CA ALA A 53 0.82 0.49 14.59
C ALA A 53 0.83 1.95 15.05
N ALA A 54 0.48 2.89 14.17
CA ALA A 54 0.45 4.31 14.49
C ALA A 54 -0.56 4.65 15.61
N SER A 55 -1.76 4.08 15.53
CA SER A 55 -2.81 4.30 16.54
C SER A 55 -2.45 3.70 17.90
N THR A 56 -1.80 2.53 17.88
CA THR A 56 -1.38 1.86 19.13
C THR A 56 -0.26 2.65 19.81
N VAL A 57 0.71 3.15 19.04
CA VAL A 57 1.74 4.07 19.55
C VAL A 57 1.12 5.35 20.09
N ALA A 58 0.19 5.98 19.37
CA ALA A 58 -0.50 7.19 19.82
C ALA A 58 -1.29 6.99 21.12
N SER A 59 -1.75 5.77 21.37
CA SER A 59 -2.43 5.41 22.61
C SER A 59 -1.49 5.07 23.77
N GLY A 60 -0.16 5.15 23.58
CA GLY A 60 0.85 4.77 24.56
C GLY A 60 0.93 3.26 24.81
N SER A 61 0.46 2.44 23.88
CA SER A 61 0.43 0.98 24.00
C SER A 61 1.54 0.31 23.19
N ASN A 62 1.89 -0.92 23.58
CA ASN A 62 2.84 -1.73 22.83
C ASN A 62 2.23 -2.24 21.52
N THR A 63 2.98 -2.16 20.43
CA THR A 63 2.58 -2.67 19.11
C THR A 63 3.68 -3.50 18.47
N ALA A 64 3.33 -4.25 17.44
CA ALA A 64 4.26 -4.81 16.47
C ALA A 64 3.75 -4.52 15.06
N TYR A 65 4.65 -4.55 14.09
CA TYR A 65 4.33 -4.47 12.68
C TYR A 65 4.79 -5.75 11.98
N ASP A 66 3.87 -6.48 11.36
CA ASP A 66 4.15 -7.72 10.64
C ASP A 66 3.33 -7.76 9.35
N ASN A 67 4.01 -7.75 8.20
CA ASN A 67 3.32 -7.70 6.91
C ASN A 67 2.94 -9.07 6.34
N ARG A 68 3.21 -10.18 7.03
CA ARG A 68 2.92 -11.53 6.48
C ARG A 68 1.46 -11.73 6.12
N VAL A 69 0.55 -11.15 6.90
CA VAL A 69 -0.90 -11.17 6.60
C VAL A 69 -1.24 -10.47 5.29
N ALA A 70 -0.45 -9.46 4.90
CA ALA A 70 -0.62 -8.76 3.63
C ALA A 70 -0.02 -9.54 2.44
N LEU A 71 0.74 -10.62 2.68
CA LEU A 71 1.33 -11.46 1.62
C LEU A 71 0.58 -12.78 1.42
N ASP A 72 -0.33 -13.11 2.34
CA ASP A 72 -1.12 -14.33 2.29
C ASP A 72 -2.22 -14.24 1.23
N THR A 73 -2.15 -15.08 0.19
CA THR A 73 -3.06 -15.03 -0.97
C THR A 73 -4.51 -15.28 -0.57
N TRP A 74 -4.75 -16.17 0.39
CA TRP A 74 -6.10 -16.41 0.89
C TRP A 74 -6.69 -15.15 1.54
N THR A 75 -5.90 -14.44 2.35
CA THR A 75 -6.30 -13.18 2.98
C THR A 75 -6.55 -12.10 1.94
N ILE A 76 -5.67 -11.97 0.94
CA ILE A 76 -5.81 -11.04 -0.18
C ILE A 76 -7.14 -11.30 -0.92
N ASP A 77 -7.39 -12.52 -1.37
CA ASP A 77 -8.60 -12.89 -2.11
C ASP A 77 -9.88 -12.68 -1.28
N ARG A 78 -9.79 -12.93 0.03
CA ARG A 78 -10.87 -12.63 0.96
C ARG A 78 -11.16 -11.13 1.05
N VAL A 79 -10.13 -10.28 1.14
CA VAL A 79 -10.30 -8.82 1.16
C VAL A 79 -10.90 -8.30 -0.14
N ILE A 80 -10.49 -8.83 -1.29
CA ILE A 80 -11.09 -8.52 -2.60
C ILE A 80 -12.59 -8.82 -2.57
N THR A 81 -12.95 -10.04 -2.16
CA THR A 81 -14.35 -10.50 -2.08
C THR A 81 -15.18 -9.62 -1.14
N LEU A 82 -14.67 -9.35 0.07
CA LEU A 82 -15.37 -8.56 1.08
C LEU A 82 -15.52 -7.08 0.70
N SER A 83 -14.63 -6.58 -0.15
CA SER A 83 -14.69 -5.20 -0.63
C SER A 83 -15.57 -5.07 -1.88
N GLY A 84 -16.08 -6.15 -2.45
CA GLY A 84 -16.87 -6.10 -3.69
C GLY A 84 -16.03 -5.78 -4.93
N GLY A 85 -14.77 -6.23 -4.95
CA GLY A 85 -13.84 -6.01 -6.06
C GLY A 85 -13.21 -4.61 -6.07
N THR A 86 -12.71 -4.20 -7.24
CA THR A 86 -11.88 -3.00 -7.41
C THR A 86 -12.48 -1.71 -6.86
N ALA A 87 -13.76 -1.46 -7.15
CA ALA A 87 -14.42 -0.21 -6.76
C ALA A 87 -14.46 -0.03 -5.24
N GLY A 88 -14.77 -1.09 -4.49
CA GLY A 88 -14.78 -1.01 -3.04
C GLY A 88 -13.38 -1.11 -2.42
N LEU A 89 -12.41 -1.74 -3.08
CA LEU A 89 -10.99 -1.65 -2.69
C LEU A 89 -10.49 -0.19 -2.76
N LEU A 90 -10.84 0.53 -3.84
CA LEU A 90 -10.49 1.95 -3.99
C LEU A 90 -11.16 2.83 -2.94
N ASP A 91 -12.45 2.62 -2.66
CA ASP A 91 -13.15 3.35 -1.60
C ASP A 91 -12.51 3.09 -0.22
N ARG A 92 -12.22 1.82 0.08
CA ARG A 92 -11.55 1.41 1.31
C ARG A 92 -10.17 2.07 1.43
N LEU A 93 -9.36 2.02 0.38
CA LEU A 93 -8.02 2.61 0.36
C LEU A 93 -8.04 4.12 0.54
N ARG A 94 -8.98 4.83 -0.08
CA ARG A 94 -9.14 6.28 0.12
C ARG A 94 -9.36 6.62 1.59
N ARG A 95 -10.33 5.95 2.24
CA ARG A 95 -10.62 6.18 3.67
C ARG A 95 -9.44 5.85 4.57
N GLN A 96 -8.73 4.76 4.26
CA GLN A 96 -7.54 4.36 5.00
C GLN A 96 -6.37 5.35 4.80
N ALA A 97 -6.15 5.82 3.57
CA ALA A 97 -5.16 6.83 3.25
C ALA A 97 -5.44 8.13 4.01
N ASP A 98 -6.69 8.59 4.03
CA ASP A 98 -7.10 9.78 4.77
C ASP A 98 -6.82 9.63 6.27
N ALA A 99 -7.20 8.49 6.86
CA ALA A 99 -6.97 8.20 8.27
C ALA A 99 -5.47 8.15 8.61
N LEU A 100 -4.67 7.45 7.80
CA LEU A 100 -3.24 7.33 8.05
C LEU A 100 -2.52 8.67 7.85
N CYS A 101 -2.89 9.46 6.84
CA CYS A 101 -2.31 10.77 6.62
C CYS A 101 -2.67 11.76 7.75
N ALA A 102 -3.88 11.67 8.30
CA ALA A 102 -4.27 12.45 9.47
C ALA A 102 -3.47 12.06 10.72
N LEU A 103 -3.26 10.75 10.95
CA LEU A 103 -2.42 10.25 12.04
C LEU A 103 -0.95 10.68 11.87
N ALA A 104 -0.39 10.47 10.68
CA ALA A 104 1.00 10.76 10.36
C ALA A 104 1.34 12.25 10.27
N GLY A 105 0.33 13.12 10.22
CA GLY A 105 0.47 14.57 10.23
C GLY A 105 0.57 15.13 11.66
N PRO A 106 -0.29 16.07 12.08
CA PRO A 106 -0.15 16.76 13.35
C PRO A 106 -0.54 15.92 14.57
N ALA A 107 -1.13 14.73 14.38
CA ALA A 107 -1.65 13.92 15.48
C ALA A 107 -0.55 13.20 16.28
N LEU A 108 0.58 12.88 15.65
CA LEU A 108 1.72 12.23 16.31
C LEU A 108 2.81 13.26 16.66
N SER A 109 3.22 13.24 17.92
CA SER A 109 4.40 13.95 18.42
C SER A 109 5.70 13.32 17.93
N GLY A 110 6.81 14.05 18.06
CA GLY A 110 8.15 13.51 17.77
C GLY A 110 8.47 12.24 18.57
N THR A 111 8.09 12.20 19.85
CA THR A 111 8.30 11.04 20.72
C THR A 111 7.53 9.81 20.25
N GLU A 112 6.28 9.98 19.83
CA GLU A 112 5.48 8.89 19.27
C GLU A 112 6.09 8.40 17.95
N LEU A 113 6.52 9.32 17.08
CA LEU A 113 7.22 8.99 15.84
C LEU A 113 8.56 8.26 16.07
N ASP A 114 9.25 8.54 17.17
CA ASP A 114 10.51 7.88 17.57
C ASP A 114 10.31 6.57 18.33
N THR A 115 9.06 6.17 18.59
CA THR A 115 8.77 4.94 19.31
C THR A 115 9.25 3.72 18.51
N PRO A 116 10.13 2.86 19.08
CA PRO A 116 10.60 1.65 18.41
C PRO A 116 9.50 0.61 18.30
N VAL A 117 9.21 0.16 17.08
CA VAL A 117 8.22 -0.86 16.77
C VAL A 117 8.93 -2.16 16.35
N PRO A 118 8.73 -3.28 17.07
CA PRO A 118 9.10 -4.61 16.57
C PRO A 118 8.52 -4.83 15.18
N THR A 119 9.39 -4.95 14.18
CA THR A 119 9.01 -4.93 12.77
C THR A 119 9.54 -6.18 12.09
N ARG A 120 8.62 -6.91 11.45
CA ARG A 120 8.90 -8.05 10.59
C ARG A 120 8.37 -7.76 9.18
N LEU A 121 9.27 -7.51 8.24
CA LEU A 121 8.94 -7.22 6.84
C LEU A 121 9.49 -8.33 5.94
N LEU A 122 8.58 -8.96 5.20
CA LEU A 122 8.91 -9.91 4.15
C LEU A 122 8.58 -9.33 2.78
N SER A 123 9.34 -9.73 1.78
CA SER A 123 9.03 -9.52 0.37
C SER A 123 9.52 -10.73 -0.42
N ASN A 124 8.67 -11.29 -1.28
CA ASN A 124 8.97 -12.49 -2.07
C ASN A 124 9.59 -13.63 -1.24
N GLY A 125 9.01 -13.91 -0.07
CA GLY A 125 9.47 -14.94 0.86
C GLY A 125 10.79 -14.65 1.58
N THR A 126 11.43 -13.51 1.30
CA THR A 126 12.68 -13.08 1.94
C THR A 126 12.38 -12.12 3.08
N CYS A 127 12.99 -12.35 4.24
CA CYS A 127 12.92 -11.42 5.36
C CYS A 127 13.86 -10.24 5.12
N LEU A 128 13.30 -9.04 4.94
CA LEU A 128 14.06 -7.81 4.72
C LEU A 128 14.37 -7.10 6.04
N VAL A 129 13.45 -7.15 7.00
CA VAL A 129 13.58 -6.53 8.32
C VAL A 129 13.04 -7.49 9.38
N ASP A 130 13.81 -7.69 10.46
CA ASP A 130 13.40 -8.41 11.66
C ASP A 130 14.06 -7.75 12.89
N GLN A 131 13.68 -6.49 13.14
CA GLN A 131 14.29 -5.65 14.18
C GLN A 131 13.34 -4.56 14.66
N LEU A 132 13.75 -3.79 15.68
CA LEU A 132 13.05 -2.59 16.09
C LEU A 132 13.29 -1.48 15.07
N ILE A 133 12.21 -0.87 14.58
CA ILE A 133 12.24 0.26 13.65
C ILE A 133 11.39 1.39 14.24
N PRO A 134 11.87 2.65 14.27
CA PRO A 134 11.04 3.79 14.66
C PRO A 134 9.77 3.89 13.80
N LEU A 135 8.64 4.28 14.40
CA LEU A 135 7.38 4.45 13.65
C LEU A 135 7.55 5.39 12.46
N ARG A 136 8.34 6.47 12.60
CA ARG A 136 8.65 7.39 11.49
C ARG A 136 9.26 6.69 10.28
N ASP A 137 10.07 5.66 10.49
CA ASP A 137 10.79 4.97 9.43
C ASP A 137 9.87 3.97 8.72
N LEU A 138 8.91 3.37 9.45
CA LEU A 138 7.82 2.61 8.83
C LEU A 138 6.98 3.48 7.89
N LEU A 139 6.60 4.67 8.35
CA LEU A 139 5.80 5.61 7.55
C LEU A 139 6.59 6.15 6.35
N THR A 140 7.89 6.40 6.53
CA THR A 140 8.80 6.85 5.46
C THR A 140 8.98 5.73 4.43
N GLY A 141 9.23 4.49 4.84
CA GLY A 141 9.34 3.34 3.95
C GLY A 141 8.06 3.10 3.14
N LEU A 142 6.89 3.28 3.76
CA LEU A 142 5.60 3.23 3.07
C LEU A 142 5.50 4.30 1.97
N ALA A 143 5.84 5.55 2.29
CA ALA A 143 5.73 6.69 1.37
C ALA A 143 6.77 6.66 0.24
N GLU A 144 8.00 6.23 0.52
CA GLU A 144 9.14 6.32 -0.40
C GLU A 144 9.39 5.04 -1.20
N SER A 145 8.96 3.89 -0.70
CA SER A 145 9.27 2.59 -1.31
C SER A 145 8.02 1.80 -1.68
N GLU A 146 7.19 1.46 -0.69
CA GLU A 146 6.07 0.53 -0.89
C GLU A 146 5.00 1.11 -1.84
N LEU A 147 4.49 2.31 -1.56
CA LEU A 147 3.46 2.94 -2.40
C LEU A 147 3.98 3.26 -3.82
N PRO A 148 5.18 3.85 -4.00
CA PRO A 148 5.75 4.02 -5.34
C PRO A 148 6.02 2.70 -6.08
N GLY A 149 6.40 1.64 -5.36
CA GLY A 149 6.59 0.29 -5.89
C GLY A 149 5.31 -0.26 -6.50
N HIS A 150 4.22 -0.27 -5.73
CA HIS A 150 2.92 -0.74 -6.21
C HIS A 150 2.27 0.20 -7.23
N THR A 151 2.57 1.50 -7.20
CA THR A 151 2.16 2.43 -8.27
C THR A 151 2.76 1.99 -9.61
N ARG A 152 4.07 1.69 -9.64
CA ARG A 152 4.72 1.17 -10.86
C ARG A 152 4.16 -0.19 -11.27
N GLN A 153 3.90 -1.08 -10.30
CA GLN A 153 3.33 -2.40 -10.57
C GLN A 153 1.94 -2.30 -11.20
N LEU A 154 1.07 -1.39 -10.72
CA LEU A 154 -0.23 -1.12 -11.32
C LEU A 154 -0.09 -0.61 -12.75
N LEU A 155 0.76 0.39 -12.99
CA LEU A 155 0.95 0.96 -14.32
C LEU A 155 1.50 -0.06 -15.33
N ALA A 156 2.27 -1.05 -14.87
CA ALA A 156 2.76 -2.15 -15.70
C ALA A 156 1.65 -3.11 -16.17
N LEU A 157 0.43 -3.00 -15.63
CA LEU A 157 -0.74 -3.76 -16.10
C LEU A 157 -1.45 -3.08 -17.29
N LEU A 158 -1.05 -1.86 -17.66
CA LEU A 158 -1.59 -1.22 -18.85
C LEU A 158 -1.11 -1.95 -20.11
N PRO A 159 -1.97 -2.11 -21.13
CA PRO A 159 -1.55 -2.68 -22.40
C PRO A 159 -0.49 -1.80 -23.06
N ASP A 160 0.47 -2.42 -23.75
CA ASP A 160 1.40 -1.68 -24.60
C ASP A 160 0.61 -0.85 -25.62
N PRO A 161 1.03 0.39 -25.91
CA PRO A 161 0.38 1.19 -26.94
C PRO A 161 0.41 0.42 -28.26
N ALA A 162 -0.77 0.23 -28.86
CA ALA A 162 -0.87 -0.46 -30.14
C ALA A 162 0.12 0.16 -31.14
N PRO A 163 0.90 -0.65 -31.89
CA PRO A 163 1.84 -0.10 -32.86
C PRO A 163 1.08 0.75 -33.87
N LEU A 164 1.57 1.97 -34.11
CA LEU A 164 1.00 2.89 -35.09
C LEU A 164 0.94 2.18 -36.46
N PRO A 165 -0.17 2.29 -37.21
CA PRO A 165 -0.26 1.68 -38.53
C PRO A 165 0.83 2.25 -39.42
N THR A 166 1.67 1.37 -39.96
CA THR A 166 2.72 1.73 -40.91
C THR A 166 2.02 2.18 -42.19
N THR A 167 1.99 3.48 -42.45
CA THR A 167 1.55 4.02 -43.75
C THR A 167 2.53 3.56 -44.83
N ALA A 168 2.04 2.74 -45.76
CA ALA A 168 2.72 2.38 -46.99
C ALA A 168 2.57 3.47 -48.05
#